data_AF-A0A0Q4G5N7-F1
#
_entry.id   AF-A0A0Q4G5N7-F1
#
_cell.length_a   1.000
_cell.length_b   1.000
_cell.length_c   1.000
_cell.angle_alpha   90.00
_cell.angle_beta   90.00
_cell.angle_gamma   90.00
#
_symmetry.space_group_name_H-M   'P 1'
#
loop_
_entity.id
_entity.type
_entity.pdbx_description
1 polymer ?
#
loop_
_entity_poly.entity_id
_entity_poly.type
_entity_poly.pdbx_seq_one_letter_code
_entity_poly.pdbx_strand_id
1 'polypeptide(L)'
;MTDTRDIERSNIKPVIYMDWNIFNKLEHLEDLETEIQSQYLLLYRMITKGYFMTPYSNAHISDLSRGYHKDPSYTPGHLANITELTKNLCLTQYWGESKAKWHYREPSEYLLAAIKDNDEMATTFADLLGSISDDELGSALANLQTTLLKITPIPNTFKQIYSLNPIFNSIYPRTKTEMNVYALCEDLYSFSYKVRNDYVLYKNFRKFLSESKQKLPQYRMIIPNKVHHIPRHSAPVWFWL
;
A
#
# COMPACT_ATOMS: atom_id res chain seq x y z
N MET A 1 27.73 50.08 -21.43
CA MET A 1 26.75 50.21 -20.34
C MET A 1 26.12 48.85 -20.14
N THR A 2 26.62 48.15 -19.12
CA THR A 2 26.14 46.86 -18.63
C THR A 2 24.74 47.03 -18.06
N ASP A 3 23.73 46.41 -18.67
CA ASP A 3 22.43 46.22 -18.02
C ASP A 3 22.49 44.92 -17.22
N THR A 4 23.00 45.04 -15.99
CA THR A 4 23.12 43.99 -14.98
C THR A 4 21.78 43.69 -14.27
N ARG A 5 20.65 43.79 -14.97
CA ARG A 5 19.31 43.66 -14.37
C ARG A 5 18.45 42.51 -14.89
N ASP A 6 18.99 41.65 -15.76
CA ASP A 6 18.28 40.48 -16.29
C ASP A 6 18.90 39.11 -15.90
N ILE A 7 19.77 39.08 -14.88
CA ILE A 7 20.28 37.84 -14.27
C ILE A 7 19.85 37.74 -12.79
N GLU A 8 18.62 38.15 -12.50
CA GLU A 8 17.86 37.53 -11.40
C GLU A 8 16.97 36.44 -12.02
N ARG A 9 17.61 35.46 -12.67
CA ARG A 9 16.94 34.19 -12.94
C ARG A 9 16.56 33.63 -11.58
N SER A 10 15.26 33.59 -11.32
CA SER A 10 14.62 32.91 -10.19
C SER A 10 15.50 31.78 -9.65
N ASN A 11 15.96 31.91 -8.40
CA ASN A 11 16.79 30.94 -7.66
C ASN A 11 16.02 29.63 -7.37
N ILE A 12 15.35 29.07 -8.37
CA ILE A 12 14.61 27.82 -8.29
C ILE A 12 15.65 26.71 -8.27
N LYS A 13 15.91 26.18 -7.08
CA LYS A 13 16.75 24.99 -6.91
C LYS A 13 16.07 23.83 -7.63
N PRO A 14 16.79 23.06 -8.46
CA PRO A 14 16.22 21.88 -9.08
C PRO A 14 15.78 20.90 -7.99
N VAL A 15 14.67 20.21 -8.24
CA VAL A 15 14.16 19.17 -7.35
C VAL A 15 14.37 17.82 -8.03
N ILE A 16 15.10 16.93 -7.37
CA ILE A 16 15.46 15.61 -7.90
C ILE A 16 14.85 14.57 -6.98
N TYR A 17 13.97 13.72 -7.52
CA TYR A 17 13.45 12.57 -6.80
C TYR A 17 14.49 11.46 -6.71
N MET A 18 14.64 10.86 -5.53
CA MET A 18 15.55 9.75 -5.28
C MET A 18 14.78 8.57 -4.71
N ASP A 19 15.15 7.36 -5.14
CA ASP A 19 14.57 6.11 -4.64
C ASP A 19 15.06 5.79 -3.22
N TRP A 20 14.28 5.01 -2.47
CA TRP A 20 14.60 4.53 -1.12
C TRP A 20 16.01 3.96 -1.00
N ASN A 21 16.45 3.21 -2.02
CA ASN A 21 17.78 2.58 -2.01
C ASN A 21 18.92 3.59 -1.97
N ILE A 22 18.72 4.81 -2.46
CA ILE A 22 19.71 5.89 -2.38
C ILE A 22 19.79 6.40 -0.95
N PHE A 23 18.66 6.61 -0.27
CA PHE A 23 18.63 7.03 1.14
C PHE A 23 19.33 6.01 2.04
N ASN A 24 19.05 4.72 1.87
CA ASN A 24 19.71 3.65 2.62
C ASN A 24 21.24 3.67 2.45
N LYS A 25 21.72 3.85 1.21
CA LYS A 25 23.17 3.90 0.93
C LYS A 25 23.82 5.17 1.45
N LEU A 26 23.09 6.30 1.51
CA LEU A 26 23.58 7.54 2.10
C LEU A 26 23.70 7.46 3.62
N GLU A 27 22.94 6.57 4.27
CA GLU A 27 23.05 6.30 5.71
C GLU A 27 24.21 5.37 6.03
N HIS A 28 24.40 4.34 5.20
CA HIS A 28 25.43 3.32 5.38
C HIS A 28 26.65 3.58 4.48
N LEU A 29 27.12 4.83 4.42
CA LEU A 29 28.25 5.22 3.58
C LEU A 29 29.54 4.46 3.90
N GLU A 30 29.72 4.06 5.17
CA GLU A 30 30.91 3.36 5.66
C GLU A 30 30.99 1.92 5.14
N ASP A 31 29.85 1.33 4.76
CA ASP A 31 29.74 -0.05 4.30
C ASP A 31 29.95 -0.21 2.78
N LEU A 32 30.15 0.91 2.06
CA LEU A 32 30.30 0.93 0.60
C LEU A 32 31.76 0.79 0.17
N GLU A 33 31.98 0.11 -0.96
CA GLU A 33 33.29 0.09 -1.63
C GLU A 33 33.79 1.51 -1.95
N THR A 34 35.09 1.75 -1.79
CA THR A 34 35.73 3.08 -1.84
C THR A 34 35.34 3.92 -3.06
N GLU A 35 35.25 3.28 -4.23
CA GLU A 35 34.88 3.97 -5.49
C GLU A 35 33.43 4.45 -5.46
N ILE A 36 32.50 3.60 -5.02
CA ILE A 36 31.06 3.92 -4.92
C ILE A 36 30.85 4.93 -3.80
N GLN A 37 31.52 4.77 -2.66
CA GLN A 37 31.45 5.66 -1.51
C GLN A 37 31.74 7.12 -1.91
N SER A 38 32.75 7.35 -2.76
CA SER A 38 33.11 8.70 -3.23
C SER A 38 31.95 9.40 -3.97
N GLN A 39 31.16 8.64 -4.73
CA GLN A 39 30.01 9.16 -5.49
C GLN A 39 28.85 9.53 -4.57
N TYR A 40 28.55 8.68 -3.57
CA TYR A 40 27.50 8.97 -2.59
C TYR A 40 27.88 10.12 -1.66
N LEU A 41 29.16 10.27 -1.30
CA LEU A 41 29.65 11.43 -0.56
C LEU A 41 29.51 12.72 -1.36
N LEU A 42 29.81 12.69 -2.66
CA LEU A 42 29.57 13.84 -3.52
C LEU A 42 28.07 14.18 -3.56
N LEU A 43 27.21 13.17 -3.73
CA LEU A 43 25.76 13.34 -3.74
C LEU A 43 25.24 13.97 -2.45
N TYR A 44 25.64 13.44 -1.28
CA TYR A 44 25.32 13.96 0.03
C TYR A 44 25.73 15.43 0.17
N ARG A 45 26.95 15.78 -0.26
CA ARG A 45 27.45 17.17 -0.26
C ARG A 45 26.64 18.08 -1.17
N MET A 46 26.20 17.58 -2.33
CA MET A 46 25.38 18.38 -3.25
C MET A 46 24.01 18.70 -2.65
N ILE A 47 23.38 17.72 -1.99
CA ILE A 47 22.10 17.90 -1.28
C ILE A 47 22.26 18.91 -0.13
N THR A 48 23.22 18.66 0.77
CA THR A 48 23.41 19.46 1.98
C THR A 48 23.86 20.90 1.68
N LYS A 49 24.65 21.11 0.63
CA LYS A 49 24.99 22.46 0.13
C LYS A 49 23.87 23.12 -0.66
N GLY A 50 22.78 22.42 -0.94
CA GLY A 50 21.60 22.95 -1.59
C GLY A 50 21.76 23.22 -3.09
N TYR A 51 22.62 22.45 -3.78
CA TYR A 51 22.71 22.46 -5.25
C TYR A 51 21.41 21.98 -5.89
N PHE A 52 20.70 21.08 -5.21
CA PHE A 52 19.34 20.65 -5.54
C PHE A 52 18.62 20.23 -4.26
N MET A 53 17.30 20.10 -4.33
CA MET A 53 16.46 19.58 -3.25
C MET A 53 16.00 18.17 -3.60
N THR A 54 15.78 17.33 -2.59
CA THR A 54 15.22 15.99 -2.77
C THR A 54 14.03 15.80 -1.83
N PRO A 55 12.85 15.39 -2.33
CA PRO A 55 11.71 15.08 -1.48
C PRO A 55 11.74 13.62 -1.01
N TYR A 56 11.09 13.34 0.11
CA TYR A 56 10.61 11.98 0.38
C TYR A 56 9.17 11.80 -0.12
N SER A 57 8.67 10.55 -0.20
CA SER A 57 7.34 10.26 -0.73
C SER A 57 6.61 9.17 0.07
N ASN A 58 5.34 8.93 -0.27
CA ASN A 58 4.55 7.81 0.26
C ASN A 58 5.28 6.47 0.13
N ALA A 59 6.10 6.28 -0.92
CA ALA A 59 6.86 5.04 -1.11
C ALA A 59 7.89 4.83 0.00
N HIS A 60 8.68 5.86 0.32
CA HIS A 60 9.66 5.81 1.41
C HIS A 60 9.00 5.54 2.75
N ILE A 61 7.87 6.20 3.04
CA ILE A 61 7.10 5.95 4.27
C ILE A 61 6.56 4.51 4.30
N SER A 62 6.12 3.96 3.16
CA SER A 62 5.67 2.57 3.08
C SER A 62 6.81 1.56 3.28
N ASP A 63 8.03 1.85 2.80
CA ASP A 63 9.23 1.06 3.07
C ASP A 63 9.56 1.07 4.57
N LEU A 64 9.59 2.25 5.18
CA LEU A 64 9.82 2.43 6.61
C LEU A 64 8.76 1.74 7.47
N SER A 65 7.48 1.88 7.12
CA SER A 65 6.38 1.23 7.83
C SER A 65 6.54 -0.28 7.81
N ARG A 66 6.91 -0.88 6.67
CA ARG A 66 7.18 -2.33 6.59
C ARG A 66 8.39 -2.75 7.44
N GLY A 67 9.42 -1.92 7.51
CA GLY A 67 10.57 -2.14 8.40
C GLY A 67 10.16 -2.08 9.88
N TYR A 68 9.39 -1.05 10.25
CA TYR A 68 8.87 -0.84 11.61
C TYR A 68 8.09 -2.04 12.15
N HIS A 69 7.19 -2.61 11.33
CA HIS A 69 6.39 -3.77 11.75
C HIS A 69 7.23 -5.04 11.97
N LYS A 70 8.42 -5.13 11.36
CA LYS A 70 9.36 -6.24 11.59
C LYS A 70 10.23 -5.97 12.80
N ASP A 71 10.73 -4.74 12.92
CA ASP A 71 11.59 -4.29 14.00
C ASP A 71 11.41 -2.77 14.19
N PRO A 72 10.77 -2.32 15.28
CA PRO A 72 10.58 -0.90 15.56
C PRO A 72 11.89 -0.10 15.64
N SER A 73 13.00 -0.75 16.03
CA SER A 73 14.32 -0.11 16.15
C SER A 73 14.98 0.19 14.80
N TYR A 74 14.43 -0.31 13.70
CA TYR A 74 14.91 -0.07 12.34
C TYR A 74 14.76 1.39 11.90
N THR A 75 13.70 2.08 12.34
CA THR A 75 13.28 3.36 11.74
C THR A 75 13.95 4.65 12.22
N PRO A 76 14.45 4.78 13.48
CA PRO A 76 14.93 6.08 13.98
C PRO A 76 16.09 6.68 13.16
N GLY A 77 17.10 5.88 12.79
CA GLY A 77 18.25 6.35 11.99
C GLY A 77 17.82 6.83 10.61
N HIS A 78 17.00 6.02 9.93
CA HIS A 78 16.43 6.36 8.63
C HIS A 78 15.61 7.65 8.65
N LEU A 79 14.78 7.87 9.68
CA LEU A 79 13.97 9.08 9.81
C LEU A 79 14.86 10.32 9.96
N ALA A 80 15.90 10.25 10.78
CA ALA A 80 16.85 11.34 10.95
C ALA A 80 17.56 11.70 9.63
N ASN A 81 18.01 10.68 8.89
CA ASN A 81 18.65 10.85 7.59
C ASN A 81 17.69 11.48 6.55
N ILE A 82 16.44 11.03 6.49
CA ILE A 82 15.43 11.63 5.60
C ILE A 82 15.14 13.07 5.97
N THR A 83 14.93 13.38 7.25
CA THR A 83 14.71 14.74 7.74
C THR A 83 15.88 15.64 7.34
N GLU A 84 17.11 15.16 7.51
CA GLU A 84 18.31 15.90 7.15
C GLU A 84 18.41 16.18 5.64
N LEU A 85 18.26 15.16 4.80
CA LEU A 85 18.45 15.26 3.35
C LEU A 85 17.33 16.04 2.68
N THR A 86 16.10 15.86 3.14
CA THR A 86 14.91 16.43 2.47
C THR A 86 14.48 17.77 3.05
N LYS A 87 14.95 18.12 4.25
CA LYS A 87 14.44 19.27 5.02
C LYS A 87 12.91 19.25 5.10
N ASN A 88 12.37 18.05 5.32
CA ASN A 88 10.94 17.74 5.41
C ASN A 88 10.13 17.96 4.14
N LEU A 89 10.76 18.27 3.00
CA LEU A 89 10.07 18.34 1.72
C LEU A 89 9.56 16.95 1.35
N CYS A 90 8.28 16.87 1.00
CA CYS A 90 7.67 15.65 0.53
C CYS A 90 6.80 15.83 -0.71
N LEU A 91 6.76 14.75 -1.50
CA LEU A 91 5.84 14.57 -2.61
C LEU A 91 4.81 13.53 -2.19
N THR A 92 3.61 13.99 -1.85
CA THR A 92 2.60 13.16 -1.19
C THR A 92 1.32 13.08 -2.01
N GLN A 93 0.68 11.93 -1.96
CA GLN A 93 -0.69 11.77 -2.43
C GLN A 93 -1.53 11.35 -1.23
N TYR A 94 -2.43 12.24 -0.80
CA TYR A 94 -3.33 11.97 0.31
C TYR A 94 -4.46 11.03 -0.08
N TRP A 95 -5.06 10.39 0.91
CA TRP A 95 -6.23 9.54 0.72
C TRP A 95 -7.35 10.29 0.00
N GLY A 96 -7.94 9.68 -1.01
CA GLY A 96 -9.03 10.28 -1.80
C GLY A 96 -8.58 11.37 -2.79
N GLU A 97 -7.30 11.74 -2.81
CA GLU A 97 -6.79 12.69 -3.79
C GLU A 97 -6.30 12.00 -5.07
N SER A 98 -6.64 12.56 -6.22
CA SER A 98 -6.25 12.03 -7.53
C SER A 98 -4.87 12.48 -8.01
N LYS A 99 -4.23 13.44 -7.31
CA LYS A 99 -2.96 14.05 -7.71
C LYS A 99 -2.02 14.13 -6.52
N ALA A 100 -0.73 13.87 -6.78
CA ALA A 100 0.32 14.16 -5.82
C ALA A 100 0.55 15.67 -5.71
N LYS A 101 0.92 16.13 -4.52
CA LYS A 101 1.20 17.52 -4.18
C LYS A 101 2.53 17.62 -3.45
N TRP A 102 3.17 18.78 -3.58
CA TRP A 102 4.31 19.15 -2.77
C TRP A 102 3.84 19.59 -1.39
N HIS A 103 4.49 19.12 -0.35
CA HIS A 103 4.18 19.50 1.03
C HIS A 103 5.45 19.50 1.89
N TYR A 104 5.34 20.04 3.11
CA TYR A 104 6.38 19.97 4.12
C TYR A 104 5.81 19.28 5.34
N ARG A 105 6.35 18.13 5.69
CA ARG A 105 5.88 17.33 6.82
C ARG A 105 7.05 16.59 7.44
N GLU A 106 7.06 16.49 8.76
CA GLU A 106 8.04 15.66 9.47
C GLU A 106 7.88 14.18 9.08
N PRO A 107 8.94 13.49 8.62
CA PRO A 107 8.88 12.07 8.26
C PRO A 107 8.37 11.18 9.40
N SER A 108 8.71 11.49 10.65
CA SER A 108 8.28 10.75 11.83
C SER A 108 6.78 10.85 12.06
N GLU A 109 6.21 12.04 11.97
CA GLU A 109 4.77 12.28 12.06
C GLU A 109 4.01 11.55 10.94
N TYR A 110 4.57 11.56 9.73
CA TYR A 110 3.98 10.83 8.61
C TYR A 110 4.04 9.31 8.83
N LEU A 111 5.18 8.78 9.26
CA LEU A 111 5.29 7.36 9.56
C LEU A 111 4.29 6.92 10.63
N LEU A 112 4.17 7.68 11.73
CA LEU A 112 3.22 7.38 12.81
C LEU A 112 1.76 7.41 12.31
N ALA A 113 1.40 8.40 11.50
CA ALA A 113 0.08 8.44 10.87
C ALA A 113 -0.15 7.21 9.96
N ALA A 114 0.85 6.83 9.16
CA ALA A 114 0.75 5.66 8.29
C ALA A 114 0.69 4.33 9.06
N ILE A 115 1.34 4.21 10.21
CA ILE A 115 1.24 3.05 11.10
C ILE A 115 -0.15 3.00 11.70
N LYS A 116 -0.62 4.11 12.28
CA LYS A 116 -1.96 4.22 12.85
C LYS A 116 -3.06 3.86 11.84
N ASP A 117 -2.99 4.42 10.64
CA ASP A 117 -3.94 4.13 9.55
C ASP A 117 -3.93 2.64 9.17
N ASN A 118 -2.78 1.96 9.27
CA ASN A 118 -2.68 0.51 9.02
C ASN A 118 -3.20 -0.33 10.18
N ASP A 119 -2.92 0.06 11.42
CA ASP A 119 -3.41 -0.63 12.63
C ASP A 119 -4.94 -0.53 12.76
N GLU A 120 -5.54 0.55 12.25
CA GLU A 120 -6.99 0.74 12.16
C GLU A 120 -7.63 -0.02 10.98
N MET A 121 -6.85 -0.63 10.07
CA MET A 121 -7.43 -1.47 9.03
C MET A 121 -7.84 -2.84 9.58
N ALA A 122 -9.12 -3.16 9.46
CA ALA A 122 -9.63 -4.50 9.72
C ALA A 122 -8.79 -5.57 9.00
N THR A 123 -8.35 -6.60 9.72
CA THR A 123 -7.53 -7.69 9.17
C THR A 123 -8.35 -8.91 8.82
N THR A 124 -9.53 -9.04 9.44
CA THR A 124 -10.52 -10.09 9.20
C THR A 124 -11.89 -9.50 8.90
N PHE A 125 -12.82 -10.32 8.39
CA PHE A 125 -14.20 -9.88 8.21
C PHE A 125 -14.90 -9.69 9.56
N ALA A 126 -14.49 -10.43 10.59
CA ALA A 126 -14.93 -10.21 11.97
C ALA A 126 -14.56 -8.81 12.50
N ASP A 127 -13.35 -8.31 12.20
CA ASP A 127 -12.91 -6.97 12.65
C ASP A 127 -13.82 -5.86 12.07
N LEU A 128 -14.31 -6.03 10.84
CA LEU A 128 -15.28 -5.09 10.24
C LEU A 128 -16.57 -5.02 11.05
N LEU A 129 -17.06 -6.16 11.53
CA LEU A 129 -18.26 -6.21 12.37
C LEU A 129 -17.97 -5.71 13.80
N GLY A 130 -16.73 -5.90 14.28
CA GLY A 130 -16.24 -5.37 15.55
C GLY A 130 -16.26 -3.84 15.61
N SER A 131 -16.02 -3.15 14.48
CA SER A 131 -16.10 -1.67 14.43
C SER A 131 -17.52 -1.10 14.67
N ILE A 132 -18.55 -1.94 14.61
CA ILE A 132 -19.93 -1.57 14.92
C ILE A 132 -20.21 -1.73 16.43
N SER A 133 -19.31 -2.37 17.19
CA SER A 133 -19.54 -2.83 18.56
C SER A 133 -19.09 -1.88 19.68
N ASP A 134 -18.92 -0.59 19.38
CA ASP A 134 -18.49 0.42 20.35
C ASP A 134 -19.48 0.62 21.51
N ASP A 135 -20.74 0.18 21.34
CA ASP A 135 -21.76 0.17 22.38
C ASP A 135 -22.50 -1.18 22.48
N GLU A 136 -23.32 -1.34 23.53
CA GLU A 136 -24.06 -2.59 23.82
C GLU A 136 -25.00 -3.00 22.68
N LEU A 137 -25.65 -2.03 22.04
CA LEU A 137 -26.56 -2.26 20.93
C LEU A 137 -25.80 -2.73 19.68
N GLY A 138 -24.70 -2.05 19.36
CA GLY A 138 -23.80 -2.37 18.27
C GLY A 138 -23.19 -3.76 18.41
N SER A 139 -22.77 -4.12 19.61
CA SER A 139 -22.28 -5.47 19.91
C SER A 139 -23.37 -6.53 19.73
N ALA A 140 -24.60 -6.27 20.20
CA ALA A 140 -25.73 -7.18 20.00
C ALA A 140 -26.06 -7.37 18.50
N LEU A 141 -26.05 -6.29 17.73
CA LEU A 141 -26.29 -6.33 16.27
C LEU A 141 -25.18 -7.06 15.52
N ALA A 142 -23.91 -6.82 15.86
CA ALA A 142 -22.77 -7.52 15.27
C ALA A 142 -22.83 -9.03 15.55
N ASN A 143 -23.18 -9.41 16.78
CA ASN A 143 -23.36 -10.81 17.17
C ASN A 143 -24.54 -11.47 16.45
N LEU A 144 -25.67 -10.78 16.34
CA LEU A 144 -26.84 -11.25 15.60
C LEU A 144 -26.49 -11.46 14.12
N GLN A 145 -25.87 -10.46 13.49
CA GLN A 145 -25.45 -10.53 12.09
C GLN A 145 -24.47 -11.69 11.86
N THR A 146 -23.46 -11.84 12.72
CA THR A 146 -22.50 -12.94 12.67
C THR A 146 -23.21 -14.30 12.75
N THR A 147 -24.17 -14.42 13.67
CA THR A 147 -24.97 -15.64 13.84
C THR A 147 -25.78 -15.95 12.60
N LEU A 148 -26.49 -14.95 12.05
CA LEU A 148 -27.29 -15.09 10.83
C LEU A 148 -26.44 -15.56 9.64
N LEU A 149 -25.25 -14.99 9.46
CA LEU A 149 -24.34 -15.39 8.38
C LEU A 149 -23.82 -16.82 8.55
N LYS A 150 -23.59 -17.28 9.79
CA LYS A 150 -23.13 -18.65 10.07
C LYS A 150 -24.21 -19.70 9.86
N ILE A 151 -25.47 -19.39 10.16
CA ILE A 151 -26.59 -20.32 9.95
C ILE A 151 -27.07 -20.35 8.50
N THR A 152 -26.76 -19.32 7.70
CA THR A 152 -27.19 -19.23 6.30
C THR A 152 -26.29 -20.12 5.43
N PRO A 153 -26.81 -21.23 4.87
CA PRO A 153 -26.00 -22.14 4.06
C PRO A 153 -25.79 -21.58 2.65
N ILE A 154 -24.66 -21.95 2.06
CA ILE A 154 -24.36 -21.68 0.65
C ILE A 154 -24.90 -22.85 -0.20
N PRO A 155 -25.44 -22.59 -1.41
CA PRO A 155 -25.89 -23.65 -2.30
C PRO A 155 -24.81 -24.70 -2.56
N ASN A 156 -25.15 -25.99 -2.49
CA ASN A 156 -24.21 -27.09 -2.70
C ASN A 156 -23.55 -27.07 -4.10
N THR A 157 -24.21 -26.46 -5.09
CA THR A 157 -23.65 -26.22 -6.44
C THR A 157 -22.38 -25.38 -6.40
N PHE A 158 -22.18 -24.55 -5.38
CA PHE A 158 -20.96 -23.76 -5.19
C PHE A 158 -19.69 -24.63 -5.14
N LYS A 159 -19.76 -25.86 -4.61
CA LYS A 159 -18.60 -26.77 -4.56
C LYS A 159 -18.04 -27.12 -5.93
N GLN A 160 -18.82 -26.94 -7.00
CA GLN A 160 -18.37 -27.19 -8.37
C GLN A 160 -17.26 -26.23 -8.80
N ILE A 161 -17.14 -25.03 -8.20
CA ILE A 161 -16.08 -24.08 -8.59
C ILE A 161 -14.67 -24.66 -8.37
N TYR A 162 -14.48 -25.50 -7.35
CA TYR A 162 -13.17 -26.06 -7.02
C TYR A 162 -12.64 -27.03 -8.09
N SER A 163 -13.52 -27.63 -8.90
CA SER A 163 -13.11 -28.45 -10.04
C SER A 163 -12.85 -27.63 -11.31
N LEU A 164 -13.37 -26.39 -11.39
CA LEU A 164 -13.18 -25.52 -12.55
C LEU A 164 -11.77 -24.92 -12.61
N ASN A 165 -11.24 -24.49 -11.46
CA ASN A 165 -9.89 -23.93 -11.40
C ASN A 165 -9.27 -24.05 -9.99
N PRO A 166 -7.98 -24.42 -9.87
CA PRO A 166 -7.31 -24.52 -8.58
C PRO A 166 -7.26 -23.21 -7.79
N ILE A 167 -7.34 -22.03 -8.45
CA ILE A 167 -7.34 -20.71 -7.80
C ILE A 167 -8.44 -20.58 -6.74
N PHE A 168 -9.57 -21.27 -6.91
CA PHE A 168 -10.67 -21.22 -5.95
C PHE A 168 -10.32 -21.84 -4.59
N ASN A 169 -9.32 -22.72 -4.52
CA ASN A 169 -8.79 -23.18 -3.22
C ASN A 169 -8.04 -22.06 -2.47
N SER A 170 -7.50 -21.09 -3.20
CA SER A 170 -6.87 -19.90 -2.61
C SER A 170 -7.86 -18.79 -2.30
N ILE A 171 -8.94 -18.68 -3.09
CA ILE A 171 -9.99 -17.67 -2.88
C ILE A 171 -10.94 -18.09 -1.76
N TYR A 172 -11.37 -19.36 -1.73
CA TYR A 172 -12.42 -19.86 -0.84
C TYR A 172 -12.01 -21.07 0.04
N PRO A 173 -10.93 -21.00 0.83
CA PRO A 173 -10.49 -22.12 1.64
C PRO A 173 -11.46 -22.52 2.78
N ARG A 174 -12.02 -21.58 3.54
CA ARG A 174 -12.94 -21.88 4.67
C ARG A 174 -14.33 -22.29 4.18
N THR A 175 -14.81 -21.64 3.13
CA THR A 175 -16.09 -21.94 2.48
C THR A 175 -16.16 -23.39 2.03
N LYS A 176 -15.02 -23.97 1.63
CA LYS A 176 -14.92 -25.38 1.20
C LYS A 176 -15.37 -26.36 2.29
N THR A 177 -15.08 -26.04 3.55
CA THR A 177 -15.39 -26.88 4.71
C THR A 177 -16.69 -26.48 5.38
N GLU A 178 -16.89 -25.18 5.61
CA GLU A 178 -17.97 -24.66 6.45
C GLU A 178 -19.28 -24.40 5.67
N MET A 179 -19.19 -24.12 4.37
CA MET A 179 -20.33 -23.96 3.45
C MET A 179 -21.46 -23.02 3.96
N ASN A 180 -21.10 -21.97 4.68
CA ASN A 180 -22.02 -20.92 5.14
C ASN A 180 -21.56 -19.54 4.65
N VAL A 181 -22.48 -18.57 4.64
CA VAL A 181 -22.21 -17.22 4.12
C VAL A 181 -21.12 -16.50 4.92
N TYR A 182 -21.02 -16.75 6.23
CA TYR A 182 -19.94 -16.18 7.04
C TYR A 182 -18.55 -16.59 6.54
N ALA A 183 -18.35 -17.88 6.28
CA ALA A 183 -17.08 -18.40 5.76
C ALA A 183 -16.74 -17.82 4.38
N LEU A 184 -17.75 -17.57 3.54
CA LEU A 184 -17.59 -16.91 2.24
C LEU A 184 -17.14 -15.46 2.40
N CYS A 185 -17.75 -14.68 3.29
CA CYS A 185 -17.34 -13.30 3.56
C CYS A 185 -15.91 -13.23 4.11
N GLU A 186 -15.58 -14.10 5.06
CA GLU A 186 -14.22 -14.23 5.62
C GLU A 186 -13.17 -14.56 4.56
N ASP A 187 -13.46 -15.53 3.70
CA ASP A 187 -12.58 -15.92 2.59
C ASP A 187 -12.40 -14.79 1.57
N LEU A 188 -13.48 -14.09 1.21
CA LEU A 188 -13.42 -12.96 0.29
C LEU A 188 -12.60 -11.81 0.83
N TYR A 189 -12.81 -11.45 2.09
CA TYR A 189 -12.04 -10.41 2.75
C TYR A 189 -10.56 -10.79 2.82
N SER A 190 -10.28 -11.99 3.33
CA SER A 190 -8.93 -12.55 3.43
C SER A 190 -8.23 -12.60 2.07
N PHE A 191 -8.92 -13.00 1.02
CA PHE A 191 -8.38 -13.05 -0.34
C PHE A 191 -8.04 -11.64 -0.84
N SER A 192 -8.92 -10.66 -0.64
CA SER A 192 -8.68 -9.26 -1.04
C SER A 192 -7.43 -8.68 -0.36
N TYR A 193 -7.19 -9.04 0.90
CA TYR A 193 -6.00 -8.65 1.63
C TYR A 193 -4.75 -9.39 1.11
N LYS A 194 -4.83 -10.73 0.94
CA LYS A 194 -3.70 -11.55 0.48
C LYS A 194 -3.28 -11.24 -0.95
N VAL A 195 -4.22 -11.02 -1.87
CA VAL A 195 -3.92 -10.75 -3.28
C VAL A 195 -3.17 -9.42 -3.46
N ARG A 196 -3.29 -8.48 -2.51
CA ARG A 196 -2.49 -7.24 -2.49
C ARG A 196 -1.04 -7.49 -2.07
N ASN A 197 -0.82 -8.41 -1.14
CA ASN A 197 0.46 -8.62 -0.48
C ASN A 197 1.29 -9.77 -1.09
N ASP A 198 0.65 -10.74 -1.74
CA ASP A 198 1.28 -11.88 -2.39
C ASP A 198 1.28 -11.72 -3.92
N TYR A 199 2.44 -11.38 -4.48
CA TYR A 199 2.63 -11.17 -5.91
C TYR A 199 2.35 -12.44 -6.75
N VAL A 200 2.68 -13.63 -6.22
CA VAL A 200 2.46 -14.89 -6.93
C VAL A 200 0.96 -15.16 -7.02
N LEU A 201 0.24 -14.98 -5.92
CA LEU A 201 -1.21 -15.10 -5.87
C LEU A 201 -1.88 -14.09 -6.83
N TYR A 202 -1.46 -12.83 -6.80
CA TYR A 202 -1.95 -11.79 -7.72
C TYR A 202 -1.76 -12.18 -9.20
N LYS A 203 -0.57 -12.65 -9.56
CA LYS A 203 -0.25 -13.05 -10.93
C LYS A 203 -1.13 -14.22 -11.38
N ASN A 204 -1.32 -15.22 -10.53
CA ASN A 204 -2.17 -16.38 -10.82
C ASN A 204 -3.64 -15.98 -10.98
N PHE A 205 -4.14 -15.11 -10.09
CA PHE A 205 -5.50 -14.59 -10.17
C PHE A 205 -5.73 -13.76 -11.44
N ARG A 206 -4.78 -12.88 -11.81
CA ARG A 206 -4.86 -12.10 -13.05
C ARG A 206 -4.88 -12.99 -14.29
N LYS A 207 -4.09 -14.06 -14.30
CA LYS A 207 -4.10 -15.07 -15.38
C LYS A 207 -5.48 -15.71 -15.50
N PHE A 208 -6.05 -16.16 -14.38
CA PHE A 208 -7.40 -16.72 -14.33
C PHE A 208 -8.47 -15.74 -14.87
N LEU A 209 -8.42 -14.46 -14.48
CA LEU A 209 -9.34 -13.44 -15.00
C LEU A 209 -9.21 -13.27 -16.52
N SER A 210 -7.98 -13.24 -17.03
CA SER A 210 -7.71 -13.12 -18.46
C SER A 210 -8.27 -14.30 -19.25
N GLU A 211 -8.05 -15.53 -18.77
CA GLU A 211 -8.58 -16.75 -19.39
C GLU A 211 -10.11 -16.79 -19.33
N SER A 212 -10.71 -16.40 -18.20
CA SER A 212 -12.16 -16.36 -18.02
C SER A 212 -12.81 -15.35 -18.97
N LYS A 213 -12.18 -14.19 -19.18
CA LYS A 213 -12.64 -13.15 -20.11
C LYS A 213 -12.59 -13.60 -21.58
N GLN A 214 -11.66 -14.48 -21.94
CA GLN A 214 -11.61 -15.09 -23.25
C GLN A 214 -12.73 -16.11 -23.45
N LYS A 215 -13.00 -16.94 -22.44
CA LYS A 215 -14.02 -18.00 -22.47
C LYS A 215 -15.46 -17.46 -22.37
N LEU A 216 -15.65 -16.32 -21.72
CA LEU A 216 -16.97 -15.74 -21.49
C LEU A 216 -17.02 -14.29 -21.98
N PRO A 217 -17.06 -14.07 -23.31
CA PRO A 217 -17.03 -12.75 -23.91
C PRO A 217 -18.21 -11.85 -23.47
N GLN A 218 -19.34 -12.44 -23.05
CA GLN A 218 -20.49 -11.73 -22.51
C GLN A 218 -20.19 -10.94 -21.22
N TYR A 219 -19.15 -11.31 -20.46
CA TYR A 219 -18.75 -10.59 -19.24
C TYR A 219 -17.63 -9.57 -19.49
N ARG A 220 -17.23 -9.33 -20.76
CA ARG A 220 -16.20 -8.32 -21.11
C ARG A 220 -16.60 -6.90 -20.70
N MET A 221 -17.89 -6.60 -20.58
CA MET A 221 -18.40 -5.30 -20.11
C MET A 221 -18.36 -5.14 -18.59
N ILE A 222 -18.36 -6.25 -17.83
CA ILE A 222 -18.31 -6.24 -16.36
C ILE A 222 -16.87 -6.17 -15.86
N ILE A 223 -15.92 -6.76 -16.59
CA ILE A 223 -14.49 -6.73 -16.23
C ILE A 223 -13.79 -5.65 -17.07
N PRO A 224 -13.57 -4.43 -16.54
CA PRO A 224 -13.03 -3.32 -17.31
C PRO A 224 -11.68 -3.66 -17.96
N ASN A 225 -11.48 -3.19 -19.21
CA ASN A 225 -10.25 -3.43 -19.99
C ASN A 225 -9.01 -2.76 -19.37
N LYS A 226 -9.21 -1.76 -18.53
CA LYS A 226 -8.18 -1.15 -17.70
C LYS A 226 -8.58 -1.43 -16.27
N VAL A 227 -7.91 -2.38 -15.63
CA VAL A 227 -7.69 -2.26 -14.20
C VAL A 227 -6.77 -1.04 -14.08
N HIS A 228 -7.36 0.15 -13.93
CA HIS A 228 -6.58 1.32 -13.52
C HIS A 228 -5.75 0.88 -12.32
N HIS A 229 -4.47 1.24 -12.32
CA HIS A 229 -3.51 0.94 -11.24
C HIS A 229 -4.27 0.72 -9.94
N ILE A 230 -4.38 -0.53 -9.47
CA ILE A 230 -4.89 -0.79 -8.12
C ILE A 230 -3.97 0.03 -7.25
N PRO A 231 -4.44 1.14 -6.64
CA PRO A 231 -3.56 1.96 -5.84
C PRO A 231 -2.98 1.03 -4.81
N ARG A 232 -1.65 1.03 -4.60
CA ARG A 232 -1.01 0.21 -3.56
C ARG A 232 -1.59 0.48 -2.16
N HIS A 233 -2.44 1.50 -2.03
CA HIS A 233 -3.10 1.94 -0.81
C HIS A 233 -4.62 1.70 -0.78
N SER A 234 -5.30 1.31 -1.87
CA SER A 234 -6.76 1.19 -1.86
C SER A 234 -7.25 0.09 -0.91
N ALA A 235 -8.16 0.46 -0.02
CA ALA A 235 -8.90 -0.41 0.89
C ALA A 235 -9.65 -1.51 0.11
N PRO A 236 -9.99 -2.64 0.74
CA PRO A 236 -10.48 -3.86 0.08
C PRO A 236 -11.85 -3.73 -0.64
N VAL A 237 -12.46 -2.54 -0.64
CA VAL A 237 -13.80 -2.26 -1.18
C VAL A 237 -13.84 -2.29 -2.71
N TRP A 238 -12.74 -2.01 -3.41
CA TRP A 238 -12.71 -1.95 -4.89
C TRP A 238 -12.87 -3.30 -5.59
N PHE A 239 -12.80 -4.42 -4.87
CA PHE A 239 -12.95 -5.73 -5.49
C PHE A 239 -14.40 -6.12 -5.78
N TRP A 240 -15.39 -5.33 -5.31
CA TRP A 240 -16.81 -5.70 -5.33
C TRP A 240 -17.78 -4.61 -5.85
N LEU A 241 -17.27 -3.58 -6.54
CA LEU A 241 -18.08 -2.61 -7.28
C LEU A 241 -17.69 -2.56 -8.76
#